data_AF-A0A933UEB9-F1
#
_entry.id   AF-A0A933UEB9-F1
#
_cell.length_a   1.000
_cell.length_b   1.000
_cell.length_c   1.000
_cell.angle_alpha   90.00
_cell.angle_beta   90.00
_cell.angle_gamma   90.00
#
_symmetry.space_group_name_H-M   'P 1'
#
loop_
_entity.id
_entity.type
_entity.pdbx_description
1 polymer ?
#
loop_
_entity_poly.entity_id
_entity_poly.type
_entity_poly.pdbx_seq_one_letter_code
_entity_poly.pdbx_strand_id
1 'polypeptide(L)'
;MPATEHIRRKLTDLPHKPGVYLMKDRFGTVLYVGKARDLRKRVSQYFHPSRRMGWDLKFNALVEAIHDLDVHVVKSEPEALLLEGKLIKEFQPRYNISFRDDKRFPLVKVNLRDPIPRFTLTRLRTDDGARYFGPFPNGGALRTTLHFMRRQFNLRGCRALTPTEQDYRHCLYANLKWCTAPCVGNVTREQYLQQVQAACDFLDGQCGELADQLEAEMRKAAAAQEYEKAAQLRDAVTDLRHTAKKTEKFERVPYTLPVAVEPGRDNVELGRVLGLAQPPQRIEGFDISNISGTLKVASVVSFKLGRPDRANYRRMKIKSVEGQDDFACVAEAVRRRYTRVLNEFKVQGSKFKVGETHGVESRESSVEGQQPPAAPLDPRPSTLDSSPTTLGPPLPDLIVIDGGKGQLGAACAELGKLGLSGIPVIGLAKEFEEIFRPGEAEPLRLKPDNNALKLLQRIRDESHRVANSYNAQLRLRKISESILDEFPGIGDARKAALLKKFGSVQRLRLATVEEIAAVPGFGGKAAAELKTFLLARSGPGDQPLSPGA
;
A
#
# COMPACT_ATOMS: atom_id res chain seq x y z
N MET A 1 22.76 21.23 -0.60
CA MET A 1 23.07 21.22 -2.05
C MET A 1 22.04 22.01 -2.85
N PRO A 2 22.44 22.86 -3.80
CA PRO A 2 21.53 23.48 -4.75
C PRO A 2 20.85 22.39 -5.60
N ALA A 3 19.62 22.65 -6.07
CA ALA A 3 18.95 21.76 -7.00
C ALA A 3 19.85 21.49 -8.21
N THR A 4 20.02 20.22 -8.58
CA THR A 4 20.77 19.79 -9.76
C THR A 4 20.22 20.50 -11.00
N GLU A 5 21.07 20.79 -11.98
CA GLU A 5 20.68 21.51 -13.21
C GLU A 5 19.46 20.86 -13.91
N HIS A 6 19.41 19.52 -13.88
CA HIS A 6 18.29 18.70 -14.34
C HIS A 6 16.96 19.03 -13.62
N ILE A 7 16.98 19.13 -12.29
CA ILE A 7 15.80 19.47 -11.48
C ILE A 7 15.36 20.90 -11.76
N ARG A 8 16.30 21.85 -11.88
CA ARG A 8 15.97 23.25 -12.20
C ARG A 8 15.25 23.38 -13.54
N ARG A 9 15.72 22.66 -14.57
CA ARG A 9 15.04 22.63 -15.88
C ARG A 9 13.61 22.11 -15.74
N LYS A 10 13.44 20.95 -15.07
CA LYS A 10 12.10 20.39 -14.80
C LYS A 10 11.20 21.34 -14.03
N LEU A 11 11.72 22.07 -13.04
CA LEU A 11 10.95 23.05 -12.24
C LEU A 11 10.41 24.22 -13.09
N THR A 12 11.19 24.67 -14.08
CA THR A 12 10.79 25.74 -15.00
C THR A 12 9.64 25.29 -15.90
N ASP A 13 9.68 24.04 -16.35
CA ASP A 13 8.70 23.43 -17.26
C ASP A 13 7.39 23.00 -16.56
N LEU A 14 7.29 23.15 -15.23
CA LEU A 14 6.09 22.74 -14.50
C LEU A 14 4.88 23.64 -14.79
N PRO A 15 3.69 23.06 -15.05
CA PRO A 15 2.49 23.84 -15.31
C PRO A 15 1.89 24.44 -14.03
N HIS A 16 1.26 25.61 -14.17
CA HIS A 16 0.41 26.23 -13.14
C HIS A 16 -0.99 25.60 -13.10
N LYS A 17 -1.06 24.30 -12.86
CA LYS A 17 -2.31 23.52 -12.80
C LYS A 17 -2.34 22.63 -11.55
N PRO A 18 -3.53 22.22 -11.08
CA PRO A 18 -3.63 21.24 -10.01
C PRO A 18 -3.10 19.88 -10.47
N GLY A 19 -2.53 19.13 -9.54
CA GLY A 19 -1.82 17.90 -9.89
C GLY A 19 -1.29 17.14 -8.70
N VAL A 20 -0.74 15.97 -9.01
CA VAL A 20 0.06 15.15 -8.09
C VAL A 20 1.49 15.14 -8.58
N TYR A 21 2.44 15.24 -7.66
CA TYR A 21 3.87 15.16 -7.95
C TYR A 21 4.50 13.97 -7.22
N LEU A 22 5.46 13.34 -7.87
CA LEU A 22 6.23 12.21 -7.35
C LEU A 22 7.70 12.63 -7.27
N MET A 23 8.30 12.48 -6.10
CA MET A 23 9.72 12.69 -5.88
C MET A 23 10.42 11.34 -5.91
N LYS A 24 11.49 11.23 -6.69
CA LYS A 24 12.23 10.00 -6.93
C LYS A 24 13.68 10.13 -6.50
N ASP A 25 14.26 9.01 -6.07
CA ASP A 25 15.70 8.90 -5.88
C ASP A 25 16.43 8.70 -7.23
N ARG A 26 17.76 8.57 -7.15
CA ARG A 26 18.63 8.33 -8.33
C ARG A 26 18.32 7.04 -9.09
N PHE A 27 17.54 6.13 -8.49
CA PHE A 27 17.17 4.83 -9.04
C PHE A 27 15.72 4.80 -9.55
N GLY A 28 15.01 5.93 -9.46
CA GLY A 28 13.60 6.04 -9.86
C GLY A 28 12.60 5.56 -8.81
N THR A 29 13.04 5.22 -7.60
CA THR A 29 12.17 4.81 -6.49
C THR A 29 11.40 6.02 -5.98
N VAL A 30 10.08 5.91 -5.88
CA VAL A 30 9.22 6.98 -5.37
C VAL A 30 9.45 7.15 -3.86
N LEU A 31 10.06 8.27 -3.48
CA LEU A 31 10.35 8.66 -2.09
C LEU A 31 9.17 9.33 -1.42
N TYR A 32 8.44 10.15 -2.20
CA TYR A 32 7.31 10.94 -1.72
C TYR A 32 6.31 11.20 -2.86
N VAL A 33 5.02 11.18 -2.53
CA VAL A 33 3.92 11.60 -3.40
C VAL A 33 3.19 12.75 -2.71
N GLY A 34 2.89 13.83 -3.41
CA GLY A 34 2.14 14.96 -2.86
C GLY A 34 1.15 15.56 -3.82
N LYS A 35 0.06 16.13 -3.32
CA LYS A 35 -0.89 16.94 -4.09
C LYS A 35 -0.54 18.43 -4.10
N ALA A 36 -0.91 19.10 -5.18
CA ALA A 36 -0.79 20.55 -5.32
C ALA A 36 -2.02 21.16 -5.99
N ARG A 37 -2.46 22.34 -5.51
CA ARG A 37 -3.38 23.21 -6.25
C ARG A 37 -2.70 23.86 -7.47
N ASP A 38 -1.41 24.14 -7.32
CA ASP A 38 -0.52 24.68 -8.35
C ASP A 38 0.81 23.92 -8.24
N LEU A 39 1.07 23.03 -9.21
CA LEU A 39 2.25 22.17 -9.23
C LEU A 39 3.54 23.00 -9.19
N ARG A 40 3.66 24.03 -10.02
CA ARG A 40 4.88 24.84 -10.11
C ARG A 40 5.18 25.54 -8.79
N LYS A 41 4.19 26.22 -8.20
CA LYS A 41 4.37 26.92 -6.92
C LYS A 41 4.71 25.94 -5.79
N ARG A 42 4.02 24.80 -5.73
CA ARG A 42 4.20 23.83 -4.64
C ARG A 42 5.54 23.11 -4.73
N VAL A 43 5.91 22.59 -5.91
CA VAL A 43 7.15 21.81 -6.06
C VAL A 43 8.38 22.71 -5.94
N SER A 44 8.32 23.95 -6.44
CA SER A 44 9.42 24.91 -6.29
C SER A 44 9.74 25.28 -4.84
N GLN A 45 8.76 25.20 -3.92
CA GLN A 45 8.98 25.46 -2.49
C GLN A 45 10.00 24.50 -1.84
N TYR A 46 10.17 23.29 -2.38
CA TYR A 46 11.10 22.29 -1.86
C TYR A 46 12.56 22.58 -2.23
N PHE A 47 12.82 23.49 -3.17
CA PHE A 47 14.16 23.77 -3.66
C PHE A 47 14.59 25.23 -3.38
N HIS A 48 13.78 25.98 -2.63
CA HIS A 48 14.09 27.37 -2.29
C HIS A 48 15.09 27.46 -1.12
N PRO A 49 16.27 28.10 -1.30
CA PRO A 49 17.33 28.13 -0.28
C PRO A 49 16.90 28.74 1.06
N SER A 50 16.09 29.79 1.03
CA SER A 50 15.66 30.52 2.24
C SER A 50 14.76 29.73 3.19
N ARG A 51 14.15 28.63 2.74
CA ARG A 51 13.26 27.80 3.57
C ARG A 51 14.01 26.69 4.31
N ARG A 52 15.27 26.43 3.94
CA ARG A 52 16.04 25.26 4.39
C ARG A 52 16.42 25.30 5.87
N MET A 53 16.59 26.49 6.46
CA MET A 53 16.95 26.67 7.88
C MET A 53 15.82 26.30 8.86
N GLY A 54 14.56 26.17 8.40
CA GLY A 54 13.41 25.84 9.26
C GLY A 54 12.85 24.43 9.07
N TRP A 55 13.56 23.54 8.37
CA TRP A 55 13.06 22.20 8.05
C TRP A 55 13.50 21.15 9.09
N ASP A 56 12.57 20.25 9.41
CA ASP A 56 12.85 19.07 10.23
C ASP A 56 13.90 18.16 9.56
N LEU A 57 14.66 17.41 10.37
CA LEU A 57 15.71 16.47 9.94
C LEU A 57 15.20 15.50 8.88
N LYS A 58 13.97 15.01 9.04
CA LYS A 58 13.33 14.09 8.10
C LYS A 58 13.06 14.75 6.73
N PHE A 59 12.70 16.03 6.74
CA PHE A 59 12.40 16.78 5.53
C PHE A 59 13.67 17.17 4.77
N ASN A 60 14.73 17.54 5.49
CA ASN A 60 16.06 17.72 4.90
C ASN A 60 16.56 16.43 4.23
N ALA A 61 16.45 15.29 4.92
CA ALA A 61 16.83 14.00 4.36
C ALA A 61 15.98 13.59 3.14
N LEU A 62 14.70 14.00 3.08
CA LEU A 62 13.88 13.80 1.88
C LEU A 62 14.45 14.60 0.72
N VAL A 63 14.60 15.93 0.89
CA VAL A 63 15.02 16.83 -0.20
C VAL A 63 16.40 16.49 -0.73
N GLU A 64 17.30 16.02 0.13
CA GLU A 64 18.64 15.57 -0.28
C GLU A 64 18.64 14.25 -1.04
N ALA A 65 17.65 13.39 -0.82
CA ALA A 65 17.50 12.15 -1.55
C ALA A 65 16.81 12.33 -2.92
N ILE A 66 16.22 13.50 -3.21
CA ILE A 66 15.54 13.75 -4.49
C ILE A 66 16.57 13.90 -5.60
N HIS A 67 16.50 13.01 -6.58
CA HIS A 67 17.28 13.09 -7.81
C HIS A 67 16.41 13.43 -9.02
N ASP A 68 15.14 13.02 -9.00
CA ASP A 68 14.22 13.26 -10.10
C ASP A 68 12.79 13.55 -9.62
N LEU A 69 11.99 14.19 -10.48
CA LEU A 69 10.59 14.50 -10.21
C LEU A 69 9.71 14.24 -11.42
N ASP A 70 8.50 13.74 -11.15
CA ASP A 70 7.43 13.62 -12.13
C ASP A 70 6.16 14.30 -11.63
N VAL A 71 5.33 14.75 -12.56
CA VAL A 71 4.04 15.36 -12.25
C VAL A 71 2.94 14.78 -13.12
N HIS A 72 1.75 14.69 -12.54
CA HIS A 72 0.52 14.36 -13.23
C HIS A 72 -0.46 15.51 -13.03
N VAL A 73 -0.81 16.17 -14.13
CA VAL A 73 -1.80 17.25 -14.12
C VAL A 73 -3.19 16.65 -14.06
N VAL A 74 -4.01 17.17 -13.15
CA VAL A 74 -5.42 16.80 -13.03
C VAL A 74 -6.31 18.01 -13.31
N LYS A 75 -7.62 17.80 -13.46
CA LYS A 75 -8.57 18.88 -13.73
C LYS A 75 -8.95 19.63 -12.45
N SER A 76 -8.82 18.99 -11.28
CA SER A 76 -9.27 19.57 -10.00
C SER A 76 -8.48 19.14 -8.77
N GLU A 77 -8.52 19.91 -7.68
CA GLU A 77 -7.88 19.54 -6.40
C GLU A 77 -8.44 18.24 -5.78
N PRO A 78 -9.76 17.98 -5.77
CA PRO A 78 -10.31 16.71 -5.26
C PRO A 78 -9.77 15.49 -6.03
N GLU A 79 -9.61 15.63 -7.35
CA GLU A 79 -9.01 14.59 -8.19
C GLU A 79 -7.53 14.36 -7.84
N ALA A 80 -6.79 15.43 -7.53
CA ALA A 80 -5.41 15.33 -7.07
C ALA A 80 -5.33 14.56 -5.74
N LEU A 81 -6.28 14.77 -4.83
CA LEU A 81 -6.35 14.05 -3.55
C LEU A 81 -6.66 12.55 -3.74
N LEU A 82 -7.58 12.22 -4.65
CA LEU A 82 -7.91 10.83 -4.97
C LEU A 82 -6.71 10.11 -5.60
N LEU A 83 -6.06 10.75 -6.58
CA LEU A 83 -4.88 10.19 -7.25
C LEU A 83 -3.69 10.08 -6.29
N GLU A 84 -3.44 11.08 -5.45
CA GLU A 84 -2.41 11.04 -4.39
C GLU A 84 -2.65 9.82 -3.47
N GLY A 85 -3.86 9.66 -2.94
CA GLY A 85 -4.19 8.54 -2.07
C GLY A 85 -4.03 7.18 -2.75
N LYS A 86 -4.34 7.08 -4.06
CA LYS A 86 -4.10 5.87 -4.86
C LYS A 86 -2.60 5.57 -5.01
N LEU A 87 -1.81 6.57 -5.40
CA LEU A 87 -0.37 6.43 -5.63
C LEU A 87 0.41 6.18 -4.34
N ILE A 88 0.01 6.79 -3.21
CA ILE A 88 0.62 6.50 -1.90
C ILE A 88 0.37 5.03 -1.52
N LYS A 89 -0.81 4.48 -1.81
CA LYS A 89 -1.11 3.07 -1.52
C LYS A 89 -0.37 2.10 -2.43
N GLU A 90 -0.19 2.48 -3.70
CA GLU A 90 0.53 1.68 -4.69
C GLU A 90 2.04 1.66 -4.42
N PHE A 91 2.66 2.84 -4.25
CA PHE A 91 4.11 2.95 -4.06
C PHE A 91 4.58 2.79 -2.61
N GLN A 92 3.71 3.08 -1.64
CA GLN A 92 4.01 3.13 -0.21
C GLN A 92 5.33 3.87 0.09
N PRO A 93 5.42 5.16 -0.28
CA PRO A 93 6.67 5.92 -0.20
C PRO A 93 7.14 6.10 1.24
N ARG A 94 8.46 6.10 1.44
CA ARG A 94 9.07 6.15 2.79
C ARG A 94 8.69 7.40 3.58
N TYR A 95 8.57 8.54 2.90
CA TYR A 95 8.42 9.84 3.57
C TYR A 95 6.95 10.28 3.73
N ASN A 96 5.99 9.65 3.05
CA ASN A 96 4.57 9.88 3.29
C ASN A 96 4.16 9.33 4.67
N ILE A 97 3.42 10.13 5.45
CA ILE A 97 2.89 9.74 6.76
C ILE A 97 1.39 9.44 6.65
N SER A 98 0.65 10.32 5.98
CA SER A 98 -0.79 10.16 5.70
C SER A 98 -1.04 9.21 4.52
N PHE A 99 -2.22 8.59 4.47
CA PHE A 99 -2.67 7.62 3.46
C PHE A 99 -1.88 6.32 3.34
N ARG A 100 -0.96 6.05 4.29
CA ARG A 100 -0.31 4.72 4.42
C ARG A 100 -1.20 3.70 5.11
N ASP A 101 -2.28 4.13 5.75
CA ASP A 101 -3.31 3.28 6.31
C ASP A 101 -4.27 2.75 5.23
N ASP A 102 -4.87 1.58 5.47
CA ASP A 102 -5.81 0.95 4.54
C ASP A 102 -7.14 1.70 4.40
N LYS A 103 -7.29 2.90 4.99
CA LYS A 103 -8.50 3.71 4.92
C LYS A 103 -8.76 4.15 3.49
N ARG A 104 -9.70 3.48 2.83
CA ARG A 104 -10.20 3.84 1.50
C ARG A 104 -11.22 4.97 1.60
N PHE A 105 -11.30 5.78 0.55
CA PHE A 105 -12.32 6.80 0.41
C PHE A 105 -13.71 6.16 0.46
N PRO A 106 -14.70 6.81 1.12
CA PRO A 106 -16.07 6.32 1.14
C PRO A 106 -16.67 6.27 -0.27
N LEU A 107 -17.49 5.25 -0.47
CA LEU A 107 -18.30 4.95 -1.63
C LEU A 107 -19.77 4.92 -1.18
N VAL A 108 -20.67 5.33 -2.05
CA VAL A 108 -22.11 5.15 -1.85
C VAL A 108 -22.51 3.88 -2.58
N LYS A 109 -23.09 2.92 -1.86
CA LYS A 109 -23.60 1.66 -2.40
C LYS A 109 -25.13 1.66 -2.35
N VAL A 110 -25.75 1.23 -3.44
CA VAL A 110 -27.18 0.92 -3.50
C VAL A 110 -27.40 -0.41 -4.22
N ASN A 111 -28.16 -1.31 -3.61
CA ASN A 111 -28.53 -2.57 -4.23
C ASN A 111 -29.98 -2.50 -4.71
N LEU A 112 -30.18 -2.54 -6.03
CA LEU A 112 -31.51 -2.50 -6.65
C LEU A 112 -32.28 -3.83 -6.51
N ARG A 113 -31.56 -4.92 -6.19
CA ARG A 113 -32.17 -6.24 -5.98
C ARG A 113 -32.80 -6.39 -4.59
N ASP A 114 -32.46 -5.50 -3.66
CA ASP A 114 -33.07 -5.51 -2.33
C ASP A 114 -34.59 -5.26 -2.45
N PRO A 115 -35.42 -5.89 -1.61
CA PRO A 115 -36.87 -5.66 -1.60
C PRO A 115 -37.23 -4.18 -1.47
N ILE A 116 -36.44 -3.44 -0.68
CA ILE A 116 -36.56 -1.99 -0.50
C ILE A 116 -35.14 -1.39 -0.53
N PRO A 117 -34.64 -0.93 -1.69
CA PRO A 117 -33.27 -0.45 -1.85
C PRO A 117 -32.90 0.71 -0.92
N ARG A 118 -31.62 0.76 -0.51
CA ARG A 118 -31.10 1.82 0.37
C ARG A 118 -29.71 2.26 -0.05
N PHE A 119 -29.47 3.58 0.05
CA PHE A 119 -28.14 4.16 -0.08
C PHE A 119 -27.35 4.03 1.23
N THR A 120 -26.23 3.34 1.17
CA THR A 120 -25.32 3.05 2.29
C THR A 120 -23.90 3.53 1.98
N LEU A 121 -23.15 3.87 3.03
CA LEU A 121 -21.74 4.23 2.90
C LEU A 121 -20.88 3.00 3.13
N THR A 122 -20.04 2.66 2.16
CA THR A 122 -19.04 1.59 2.25
C THR A 122 -17.68 2.12 1.86
N ARG A 123 -16.60 1.44 2.22
CA ARG A 123 -15.23 1.74 1.75
C ARG A 123 -14.69 0.67 0.81
N LEU A 124 -15.45 -0.42 0.66
CA LEU A 124 -15.09 -1.58 -0.14
C LEU A 124 -16.13 -1.77 -1.23
N ARG A 125 -15.63 -2.00 -2.44
CA ARG A 125 -16.43 -2.44 -3.58
C ARG A 125 -16.38 -3.98 -3.59
N THR A 126 -17.55 -4.59 -3.66
CA THR A 126 -17.75 -6.04 -3.72
C THR A 126 -18.52 -6.35 -5.01
N ASP A 127 -18.30 -7.52 -5.61
CA ASP A 127 -19.03 -7.96 -6.81
C ASP A 127 -20.37 -8.59 -6.43
N ASP A 128 -21.21 -7.80 -5.75
CA ASP A 128 -22.53 -8.21 -5.27
C ASP A 128 -23.68 -7.77 -6.21
N GLY A 129 -23.34 -7.21 -7.37
CA GLY A 129 -24.31 -6.65 -8.33
C GLY A 129 -24.94 -5.33 -7.88
N ALA A 130 -24.46 -4.71 -6.79
CA ALA A 130 -24.89 -3.39 -6.38
C ALA A 130 -24.24 -2.28 -7.22
N ARG A 131 -24.91 -1.13 -7.28
CA ARG A 131 -24.35 0.09 -7.89
C ARG A 131 -23.50 0.82 -6.85
N TYR A 132 -22.32 1.26 -7.28
CA TYR A 132 -21.36 2.00 -6.46
C TYR A 132 -21.09 3.37 -7.08
N PHE A 133 -21.21 4.42 -6.29
CA PHE A 133 -20.85 5.79 -6.63
C PHE A 133 -19.67 6.26 -5.79
N GLY A 134 -18.82 7.13 -6.34
CA GLY A 134 -17.56 7.56 -5.73
C GLY A 134 -16.35 6.83 -6.33
N PRO A 135 -15.14 6.94 -5.73
CA PRO A 135 -14.81 7.37 -4.37
C PRO A 135 -14.95 8.87 -4.09
N PHE A 136 -15.46 9.21 -2.89
CA PHE A 136 -15.66 10.61 -2.48
C PHE A 136 -14.55 11.09 -1.53
N PRO A 137 -13.86 12.21 -1.83
CA PRO A 137 -12.77 12.72 -1.01
C PRO A 137 -13.23 13.32 0.33
N ASN A 138 -14.41 13.96 0.38
CA ASN A 138 -14.97 14.55 1.60
C ASN A 138 -16.16 13.72 2.11
N GLY A 139 -15.97 13.03 3.24
CA GLY A 139 -17.02 12.22 3.87
C GLY A 139 -18.12 13.04 4.57
N GLY A 140 -17.85 14.29 4.95
CA GLY A 140 -18.84 15.20 5.54
C GLY A 140 -19.83 15.68 4.49
N ALA A 141 -19.31 16.26 3.40
CA ALA A 141 -20.07 16.67 2.23
C ALA A 141 -21.00 15.56 1.72
N LEU A 142 -20.45 14.35 1.60
CA LEU A 142 -21.21 13.17 1.17
C LEU A 142 -22.41 12.85 2.06
N ARG A 143 -22.28 13.01 3.38
CA ARG A 143 -23.39 12.77 4.31
C ARG A 143 -24.48 13.81 4.14
N THR A 144 -24.11 15.07 3.93
CA THR A 144 -25.04 16.17 3.64
C THR A 144 -25.78 15.92 2.32
N THR A 145 -25.08 15.55 1.25
CA THR A 145 -25.69 15.22 -0.04
C THR A 145 -26.66 14.03 0.08
N LEU A 146 -26.28 12.97 0.80
CA LEU A 146 -27.19 11.83 1.04
C LEU A 146 -28.41 12.23 1.86
N HIS A 147 -28.27 13.14 2.81
CA HIS A 147 -29.40 13.65 3.60
C HIS A 147 -30.37 14.44 2.71
N PHE A 148 -29.84 15.33 1.87
CA PHE A 148 -30.62 16.10 0.91
C PHE A 148 -31.35 15.20 -0.10
N MET A 149 -30.62 14.24 -0.70
CA MET A 149 -31.18 13.28 -1.66
C MET A 149 -32.31 12.46 -1.04
N ARG A 150 -32.18 12.06 0.24
CA ARG A 150 -33.26 11.35 0.94
C ARG A 150 -34.52 12.19 1.07
N ARG A 151 -34.38 13.49 1.34
CA ARG A 151 -35.51 14.41 1.46
C ARG A 151 -36.17 14.67 0.10
N GLN A 152 -35.39 14.87 -0.96
CA GLN A 152 -35.92 15.19 -2.28
C GLN A 152 -36.63 14.01 -2.95
N PHE A 153 -36.06 12.81 -2.85
CA PHE A 153 -36.59 11.60 -3.49
C PHE A 153 -37.39 10.70 -2.53
N ASN A 154 -37.72 11.23 -1.34
CA ASN A 154 -38.48 10.55 -0.29
C ASN A 154 -37.97 9.12 0.03
N LEU A 155 -36.66 8.98 0.16
CA LEU A 155 -35.98 7.70 0.31
C LEU A 155 -35.83 7.27 1.78
N ARG A 156 -35.77 5.96 2.00
CA ARG A 156 -35.59 5.41 3.34
C ARG A 156 -34.22 5.73 3.96
N GLY A 157 -34.25 6.13 5.23
CA GLY A 157 -33.07 6.26 6.09
C GLY A 157 -32.89 5.15 7.12
N CYS A 158 -33.88 4.24 7.27
CA CYS A 158 -33.92 3.24 8.33
C CYS A 158 -32.79 2.20 8.24
N ARG A 159 -32.39 1.66 9.40
CA ARG A 159 -31.23 0.75 9.53
C ARG A 159 -31.53 -0.69 9.11
N ALA A 160 -32.71 -1.21 9.42
CA ALA A 160 -33.14 -2.58 9.10
C ALA A 160 -32.98 -2.88 7.60
N LEU A 161 -32.69 -4.11 7.18
CA LEU A 161 -32.58 -4.43 5.76
C LEU A 161 -33.99 -4.56 5.13
N THR A 162 -34.87 -5.30 5.80
CA THR A 162 -36.29 -5.52 5.48
C THR A 162 -37.16 -4.93 6.59
N PRO A 163 -37.45 -3.62 6.55
CA PRO A 163 -38.24 -2.96 7.58
C PRO A 163 -39.69 -3.46 7.56
N THR A 164 -40.24 -3.70 8.75
CA THR A 164 -41.61 -4.19 8.97
C THR A 164 -42.50 -3.10 9.58
N GLU A 165 -43.78 -3.39 9.82
CA GLU A 165 -44.70 -2.48 10.53
C GLU A 165 -44.19 -2.06 11.92
N GLN A 166 -43.45 -2.93 12.60
CA GLN A 166 -42.86 -2.62 13.91
C GLN A 166 -41.81 -1.50 13.80
N ASP A 167 -41.02 -1.47 12.72
CA ASP A 167 -40.04 -0.41 12.46
C ASP A 167 -40.71 0.91 12.05
N TYR A 168 -41.92 0.84 11.48
CA TYR A 168 -42.70 2.00 11.08
C TYR A 168 -43.30 2.76 12.26
N ARG A 169 -43.69 2.04 13.33
CA ARG A 169 -44.39 2.59 14.50
C ARG A 169 -43.70 3.79 15.16
N HIS A 170 -42.37 3.85 15.08
CA HIS A 170 -41.55 4.96 15.60
C HIS A 170 -40.66 5.60 14.52
N CYS A 171 -41.07 5.53 13.25
CA CYS A 171 -40.24 5.98 12.14
C CYS A 171 -40.28 7.51 11.98
N LEU A 172 -39.23 8.17 12.47
CA LEU A 172 -39.05 9.62 12.32
C LEU A 172 -39.09 10.08 10.84
N TYR A 173 -38.54 9.28 9.92
CA TYR A 173 -38.49 9.64 8.50
C TYR A 173 -39.86 9.68 7.84
N ALA A 174 -40.81 8.84 8.27
CA ALA A 174 -42.19 8.88 7.79
C ALA A 174 -42.93 10.11 8.33
N ASN A 175 -42.76 10.39 9.63
CA ASN A 175 -43.36 11.56 10.29
C ASN A 175 -42.88 12.89 9.68
N LEU A 176 -41.59 12.95 9.31
CA LEU A 176 -40.99 14.11 8.62
C LEU A 176 -41.27 14.13 7.11
N LYS A 177 -42.05 13.16 6.57
CA LYS A 177 -42.33 12.97 5.14
C LYS A 177 -41.08 12.81 4.26
N TRP A 178 -39.96 12.41 4.84
CA TRP A 178 -38.71 12.14 4.11
C TRP A 178 -38.67 10.73 3.53
N CYS A 179 -39.62 9.87 3.88
CA CYS A 179 -39.74 8.51 3.36
C CYS A 179 -41.19 8.25 2.95
N THR A 180 -41.39 7.65 1.78
CA THR A 180 -42.71 7.20 1.31
C THR A 180 -43.27 5.97 2.04
N ALA A 181 -42.55 5.46 3.04
CA ALA A 181 -42.94 4.33 3.88
C ALA A 181 -43.30 3.04 3.09
N PRO A 182 -42.39 2.54 2.22
CA PRO A 182 -42.60 1.28 1.51
C PRO A 182 -42.71 0.06 2.45
N CYS A 183 -42.30 0.19 3.71
CA CYS A 183 -42.36 -0.87 4.72
C CYS A 183 -43.78 -1.25 5.18
N VAL A 184 -44.76 -0.36 4.98
CA VAL A 184 -46.19 -0.60 5.31
C VAL A 184 -47.05 -0.67 4.05
N GLY A 185 -46.43 -0.80 2.87
CA GLY A 185 -47.15 -0.87 1.60
C GLY A 185 -47.78 0.45 1.13
N ASN A 186 -47.41 1.59 1.71
CA ASN A 186 -47.93 2.90 1.31
C ASN A 186 -47.59 3.29 -0.14
N VAL A 187 -46.51 2.72 -0.68
CA VAL A 187 -46.09 2.86 -2.07
C VAL A 187 -45.68 1.48 -2.60
N THR A 188 -46.01 1.19 -3.84
CA THR A 188 -45.64 -0.08 -4.48
C THR A 188 -44.13 -0.18 -4.68
N ARG A 189 -43.60 -1.41 -4.76
CA ARG A 189 -42.17 -1.63 -4.99
C ARG A 189 -41.67 -0.95 -6.27
N GLU A 190 -42.47 -0.96 -7.33
CA GLU A 190 -42.12 -0.37 -8.62
C GLU A 190 -42.01 1.16 -8.55
N GLN A 191 -42.99 1.81 -7.92
CA GLN A 191 -42.96 3.26 -7.67
C GLN A 191 -41.77 3.66 -6.78
N TYR A 192 -41.45 2.84 -5.77
CA TYR A 192 -40.27 3.09 -4.94
C TYR A 192 -38.96 2.90 -5.72
N LEU A 193 -38.89 1.89 -6.59
CA LEU A 193 -37.73 1.69 -7.47
C LEU A 193 -37.54 2.84 -8.45
N GLN A 194 -38.60 3.44 -8.97
CA GLN A 194 -38.52 4.64 -9.80
C GLN A 194 -37.90 5.82 -9.03
N GLN A 195 -38.28 6.03 -7.77
CA GLN A 195 -37.66 7.05 -6.89
C GLN A 195 -36.17 6.79 -6.66
N VAL A 196 -35.81 5.52 -6.41
CA VAL A 196 -34.41 5.11 -6.23
C VAL A 196 -33.62 5.27 -7.51
N GLN A 197 -34.19 4.95 -8.67
CA GLN A 197 -33.55 5.09 -9.96
C GLN A 197 -33.35 6.57 -10.30
N ALA A 198 -34.34 7.44 -10.06
CA ALA A 198 -34.19 8.89 -10.21
C ALA A 198 -33.06 9.43 -9.31
N ALA A 199 -32.92 8.92 -8.08
CA ALA A 199 -31.81 9.27 -7.20
C ALA A 199 -30.45 8.73 -7.69
N CYS A 200 -30.43 7.57 -8.36
CA CYS A 200 -29.22 7.05 -9.00
C CYS A 200 -28.82 7.88 -10.23
N ASP A 201 -29.79 8.27 -11.06
CA ASP A 201 -29.58 9.10 -12.25
C ASP A 201 -29.13 10.51 -11.83
N PHE A 202 -29.67 10.99 -10.72
CA PHE A 202 -29.22 12.21 -10.05
C PHE A 202 -27.74 12.15 -9.66
N LEU A 203 -27.27 11.04 -9.08
CA LEU A 203 -25.86 10.81 -8.76
C LEU A 203 -24.98 10.60 -10.00
N ASP A 204 -25.53 10.08 -11.10
CA ASP A 204 -24.80 9.78 -12.34
C ASP A 204 -24.68 10.96 -13.32
N GLY A 205 -25.56 11.97 -13.28
CA GLY A 205 -25.54 13.00 -14.33
C GLY A 205 -26.24 14.33 -14.11
N GLN A 206 -27.00 14.56 -13.04
CA GLN A 206 -27.86 15.76 -12.90
C GLN A 206 -27.51 16.69 -11.74
N CYS A 207 -26.28 16.63 -11.26
CA CYS A 207 -25.83 17.51 -10.19
C CYS A 207 -25.79 19.01 -10.58
N GLY A 208 -25.80 19.35 -11.88
CA GLY A 208 -25.78 20.74 -12.37
C GLY A 208 -27.09 21.48 -12.12
N GLU A 209 -28.20 20.96 -12.67
CA GLU A 209 -29.52 21.59 -12.53
C GLU A 209 -29.99 21.66 -11.07
N LEU A 210 -29.67 20.65 -10.26
CA LEU A 210 -29.97 20.70 -8.83
C LEU A 210 -29.11 21.74 -8.09
N ALA A 211 -27.81 21.85 -8.41
CA ALA A 211 -26.99 22.89 -7.82
C ALA A 211 -27.56 24.28 -8.11
N ASP A 212 -28.13 24.47 -9.30
CA ASP A 212 -28.77 25.73 -9.69
C ASP A 212 -30.11 25.96 -8.98
N GLN A 213 -30.91 24.90 -8.77
CA GLN A 213 -32.12 24.96 -7.94
C GLN A 213 -31.82 25.28 -6.47
N LEU A 214 -30.79 24.63 -5.90
CA LEU A 214 -30.36 24.89 -4.53
C LEU A 214 -29.74 26.27 -4.37
N GLU A 215 -29.06 26.78 -5.40
CA GLU A 215 -28.57 28.16 -5.41
C GLU A 215 -29.73 29.16 -5.48
N ALA A 216 -30.79 28.85 -6.23
CA ALA A 216 -32.00 29.67 -6.25
C ALA A 216 -32.72 29.67 -4.89
N GLU A 217 -32.81 28.52 -4.20
CA GLU A 217 -33.35 28.42 -2.84
C GLU A 217 -32.46 29.14 -1.81
N MET A 218 -31.13 29.05 -1.95
CA MET A 218 -30.16 29.78 -1.12
C MET A 218 -30.38 31.29 -1.24
N ARG A 219 -30.54 31.79 -2.47
CA ARG A 219 -30.83 33.21 -2.73
C ARG A 219 -32.17 33.64 -2.15
N LYS A 220 -33.21 32.81 -2.26
CA LYS A 220 -34.52 33.06 -1.62
C LYS A 220 -34.43 33.09 -0.09
N ALA A 221 -33.71 32.15 0.53
CA ALA A 221 -33.49 32.12 1.97
C ALA A 221 -32.68 33.32 2.47
N ALA A 222 -31.65 33.73 1.71
CA ALA A 222 -30.89 34.94 1.99
C ALA A 222 -31.75 36.21 1.90
N ALA A 223 -32.62 36.30 0.88
CA ALA A 223 -33.58 37.40 0.72
C ALA A 223 -34.62 37.44 1.84
N ALA A 224 -35.01 36.28 2.39
CA ALA A 224 -35.90 36.15 3.53
C ALA A 224 -35.20 36.34 4.90
N GLN A 225 -33.92 36.72 4.93
CA GLN A 225 -33.10 36.87 6.14
C GLN A 225 -32.91 35.58 6.97
N GLU A 226 -33.13 34.41 6.36
CA GLU A 226 -32.89 33.09 6.97
C GLU A 226 -31.41 32.68 6.78
N TYR A 227 -30.48 33.42 7.39
CA TYR A 227 -29.03 33.28 7.13
C TYR A 227 -28.44 31.90 7.43
N GLU A 228 -28.94 31.20 8.46
CA GLU A 228 -28.49 29.84 8.77
C GLU A 228 -28.86 28.83 7.67
N LYS A 229 -30.07 28.95 7.14
CA LYS A 229 -30.56 28.11 6.05
C LYS A 229 -29.87 28.45 4.74
N ALA A 230 -29.61 29.73 4.48
CA ALA A 230 -28.82 30.17 3.35
C ALA A 230 -27.37 29.63 3.44
N ALA A 231 -26.75 29.62 4.62
CA ALA A 231 -25.43 29.02 4.81
C ALA A 231 -25.44 27.50 4.57
N GLN A 232 -26.44 26.78 5.09
CA GLN A 232 -26.59 25.34 4.84
C GLN A 232 -26.79 25.02 3.36
N LEU A 233 -27.62 25.81 2.65
CA LEU A 233 -27.85 25.65 1.22
C LEU A 233 -26.60 26.00 0.39
N ARG A 234 -25.86 27.05 0.77
CA ARG A 234 -24.59 27.42 0.15
C ARG A 234 -23.56 26.30 0.27
N ASP A 235 -23.42 25.76 1.48
CA ASP A 235 -22.46 24.69 1.76
C ASP A 235 -22.87 23.42 1.00
N ALA A 236 -24.16 23.12 0.94
CA ALA A 236 -24.71 22.03 0.11
C ALA A 236 -24.44 22.23 -1.40
N VAL A 237 -24.68 23.42 -1.97
CA VAL A 237 -24.38 23.74 -3.38
C VAL A 237 -22.89 23.58 -3.68
N THR A 238 -22.04 24.05 -2.77
CA THR A 238 -20.59 23.97 -2.89
C THR A 238 -20.15 22.51 -2.92
N ASP A 239 -20.62 21.72 -1.96
CA ASP A 239 -20.35 20.28 -1.86
C ASP A 239 -20.86 19.51 -3.08
N LEU A 240 -22.05 19.84 -3.56
CA LEU A 240 -22.69 19.19 -4.71
C LEU A 240 -21.93 19.51 -6.00
N ARG A 241 -21.52 20.76 -6.23
CA ARG A 241 -20.66 21.15 -7.37
C ARG A 241 -19.26 20.54 -7.30
N HIS A 242 -18.71 20.35 -6.11
CA HIS A 242 -17.44 19.65 -5.91
C HIS A 242 -17.54 18.14 -6.20
N THR A 243 -18.71 17.55 -5.94
CA THR A 243 -18.99 16.13 -6.18
C THR A 243 -19.42 15.85 -7.63
N ALA A 244 -20.10 16.81 -8.26
CA ALA A 244 -20.62 16.79 -9.63
C ALA A 244 -19.56 16.81 -10.73
N LYS A 245 -18.36 17.34 -10.44
CA LYS A 245 -17.25 17.27 -11.40
C LYS A 245 -16.94 15.79 -11.58
N LYS A 246 -17.40 15.22 -12.71
CA LYS A 246 -17.18 13.84 -13.15
C LYS A 246 -15.89 13.33 -12.54
N THR A 247 -16.02 12.54 -11.47
CA THR A 247 -14.90 11.75 -10.99
C THR A 247 -14.81 10.65 -12.01
N GLU A 248 -14.10 10.93 -13.12
CA GLU A 248 -13.80 9.92 -14.11
C GLU A 248 -13.25 8.72 -13.35
N LYS A 249 -13.87 7.56 -13.57
CA LYS A 249 -13.34 6.30 -13.09
C LYS A 249 -11.87 6.32 -13.47
N PHE A 250 -10.97 6.25 -12.49
CA PHE A 250 -9.54 6.03 -12.76
C PHE A 250 -9.37 4.60 -13.28
N GLU A 251 -9.91 4.32 -14.47
CA GLU A 251 -10.13 2.98 -15.00
C GLU A 251 -8.84 2.34 -15.48
N ARG A 252 -7.76 3.12 -15.59
CA ARG A 252 -6.38 2.68 -15.44
C ARG A 252 -5.57 3.84 -14.86
N VAL A 253 -4.57 3.57 -14.03
CA VAL A 253 -3.46 4.52 -13.91
C VAL A 253 -2.96 4.72 -15.33
N PRO A 254 -2.86 5.96 -15.85
CA PRO A 254 -2.21 6.14 -17.13
C PRO A 254 -0.79 5.58 -16.97
N TYR A 255 -0.48 4.52 -17.70
CA TYR A 255 0.90 4.04 -17.86
C TYR A 255 1.80 5.12 -18.50
N THR A 256 1.26 6.32 -18.77
CA THR A 256 1.93 7.55 -19.19
C THR A 256 2.39 8.43 -18.02
N LEU A 257 2.60 7.89 -16.82
CA LEU A 257 3.68 8.41 -15.99
C LEU A 257 4.97 7.81 -16.57
N PRO A 258 5.96 8.61 -17.01
CA PRO A 258 7.26 8.09 -17.38
C PRO A 258 7.93 7.57 -16.12
N VAL A 259 7.54 6.38 -15.68
CA VAL A 259 8.47 5.53 -14.95
C VAL A 259 9.55 5.28 -16.00
N ALA A 260 10.75 5.84 -15.80
CA ALA A 260 11.92 5.66 -16.67
C ALA A 260 12.43 4.20 -16.66
N VAL A 261 11.53 3.25 -16.49
CA VAL A 261 11.69 1.86 -16.12
C VAL A 261 10.51 1.13 -16.75
N GLU A 262 10.78 0.30 -17.74
CA GLU A 262 9.81 -0.61 -18.32
C GLU A 262 10.15 -2.02 -17.79
N PRO A 263 9.56 -2.48 -16.66
CA PRO A 263 10.00 -3.69 -15.97
C PRO A 263 10.03 -4.95 -16.86
N GLY A 264 9.14 -5.00 -17.86
CA GLY A 264 9.14 -6.06 -18.87
C GLY A 264 10.36 -6.02 -19.80
N ARG A 265 10.74 -4.84 -20.31
CA ARG A 265 11.94 -4.69 -21.15
C ARG A 265 13.21 -4.90 -20.35
N ASP A 266 13.28 -4.37 -19.13
CA ASP A 266 14.44 -4.53 -18.24
C ASP A 266 14.71 -6.01 -17.93
N ASN A 267 13.66 -6.79 -17.68
CA ASN A 267 13.76 -8.23 -17.44
C ASN A 267 14.26 -9.00 -18.69
N VAL A 268 13.76 -8.65 -19.87
CA VAL A 268 14.19 -9.26 -21.14
C VAL A 268 15.66 -8.94 -21.40
N GLU A 269 16.06 -7.69 -21.18
CA GLU A 269 17.46 -7.26 -21.32
C GLU A 269 18.37 -7.96 -20.31
N LEU A 270 17.93 -8.10 -19.05
CA LEU A 270 18.66 -8.85 -18.02
C LEU A 270 18.85 -10.32 -18.41
N GLY A 271 17.80 -10.98 -18.89
CA GLY A 271 17.88 -12.35 -19.39
C GLY A 271 18.90 -12.49 -20.52
N ARG A 272 18.89 -11.55 -21.47
CA ARG A 272 19.84 -11.53 -22.60
C ARG A 272 21.28 -11.31 -22.14
N VAL A 273 21.51 -10.36 -21.25
CA VAL A 273 22.84 -10.00 -20.74
C VAL A 273 23.45 -11.14 -19.91
N LEU A 274 22.63 -11.85 -19.13
CA LEU A 274 23.07 -12.97 -18.31
C LEU A 274 23.08 -14.31 -19.05
N GLY A 275 22.61 -14.36 -20.31
CA GLY A 275 22.55 -15.60 -21.09
C GLY A 275 21.51 -16.61 -20.60
N LEU A 276 20.42 -16.14 -20.00
CA LEU A 276 19.34 -16.99 -19.49
C LEU A 276 18.46 -17.49 -20.63
N ALA A 277 17.97 -18.74 -20.53
CA ALA A 277 17.07 -19.33 -21.54
C ALA A 277 15.75 -18.56 -21.70
N GLN A 278 15.27 -17.94 -20.62
CA GLN A 278 14.08 -17.08 -20.62
C GLN A 278 14.30 -15.88 -19.69
N PRO A 279 13.59 -14.75 -19.92
CA PRO A 279 13.60 -13.62 -19.00
C PRO A 279 13.17 -14.04 -17.59
N PRO A 280 13.92 -13.68 -16.54
CA PRO A 280 13.61 -14.12 -15.18
C PRO A 280 12.31 -13.46 -14.72
N GLN A 281 11.28 -14.26 -14.44
CA GLN A 281 10.01 -13.75 -13.94
C GLN A 281 10.08 -13.51 -12.44
N ARG A 282 10.82 -14.34 -11.69
CA ARG A 282 11.02 -14.21 -10.26
C ARG A 282 12.50 -14.12 -9.89
N ILE A 283 12.86 -13.05 -9.20
CA ILE A 283 14.24 -12.79 -8.76
C ILE A 283 14.25 -12.67 -7.24
N GLU A 284 15.16 -13.35 -6.56
CA GLU A 284 15.37 -13.19 -5.11
C GLU A 284 16.73 -12.56 -4.83
N GLY A 285 16.74 -11.45 -4.08
CA GLY A 285 17.94 -10.74 -3.66
C GLY A 285 18.28 -11.01 -2.20
N PHE A 286 19.55 -11.29 -1.89
CA PHE A 286 20.05 -11.53 -0.54
C PHE A 286 21.03 -10.44 -0.12
N ASP A 287 20.80 -9.84 1.06
CA ASP A 287 21.74 -8.96 1.75
C ASP A 287 22.06 -9.53 3.14
N ILE A 288 23.34 -9.50 3.53
CA ILE A 288 23.79 -9.84 4.87
C ILE A 288 24.25 -8.57 5.58
N SER A 289 23.59 -8.26 6.69
CA SER A 289 23.90 -7.11 7.53
C SER A 289 24.37 -7.56 8.91
N ASN A 290 25.51 -7.05 9.35
CA ASN A 290 26.00 -7.20 10.71
C ASN A 290 25.59 -6.00 11.57
N ILE A 291 24.87 -6.24 12.67
CA ILE A 291 24.39 -5.19 13.57
C ILE A 291 25.21 -5.19 14.85
N SER A 292 25.97 -4.11 15.08
CA SER A 292 26.68 -3.84 16.34
C SER A 292 27.55 -5.03 16.81
N GLY A 293 28.15 -5.74 15.86
CA GLY A 293 29.07 -6.87 16.10
C GLY A 293 28.47 -8.17 16.65
N THR A 294 27.16 -8.21 16.97
CA THR A 294 26.54 -9.32 17.73
C THR A 294 25.31 -9.93 17.10
N LEU A 295 24.56 -9.19 16.27
CA LEU A 295 23.34 -9.68 15.63
C LEU A 295 23.48 -9.64 14.12
N LYS A 296 23.61 -10.81 13.51
CA LYS A 296 23.70 -10.97 12.06
C LYS A 296 22.32 -11.26 11.48
N VAL A 297 21.95 -10.51 10.46
CA VAL A 297 20.62 -10.60 9.84
C VAL A 297 20.76 -10.71 8.33
N ALA A 298 20.13 -11.73 7.76
CA ALA A 298 19.92 -11.84 6.33
C ALA A 298 18.56 -11.23 5.95
N SER A 299 18.57 -10.36 4.95
CA SER A 299 17.37 -9.81 4.31
C SER A 299 17.21 -10.44 2.95
N VAL A 300 16.01 -10.97 2.67
CA VAL A 300 15.65 -11.55 1.37
C VAL A 300 14.53 -10.72 0.77
N VAL A 301 14.78 -10.15 -0.41
CA VAL A 301 13.77 -9.42 -1.20
C VAL A 301 13.37 -10.27 -2.39
N SER A 302 12.11 -10.14 -2.81
CA SER A 302 11.56 -10.86 -3.96
C SER A 302 11.10 -9.85 -4.99
N PHE A 303 11.40 -10.09 -6.25
CA PHE A 303 10.90 -9.33 -7.39
C PHE A 303 10.13 -10.26 -8.31
N LYS A 304 8.95 -9.83 -8.75
CA LYS A 304 8.12 -10.53 -9.73
C LYS A 304 7.87 -9.62 -10.93
N LEU A 305 8.20 -10.08 -12.13
CA LEU A 305 8.10 -9.34 -13.39
C LEU A 305 8.77 -7.94 -13.30
N GLY A 306 9.98 -7.91 -12.72
CA GLY A 306 10.79 -6.69 -12.57
C GLY A 306 10.26 -5.71 -11.52
N ARG A 307 9.24 -6.09 -10.74
CA ARG A 307 8.63 -5.27 -9.69
C ARG A 307 8.84 -5.87 -8.30
N PRO A 308 9.03 -5.05 -7.25
CA PRO A 308 9.14 -5.53 -5.87
C PRO A 308 7.89 -6.30 -5.41
N ASP A 309 8.07 -7.55 -5.00
CA ASP A 309 7.04 -8.42 -4.42
C ASP A 309 7.19 -8.48 -2.89
N ARG A 310 6.71 -7.42 -2.24
CA ARG A 310 6.89 -7.20 -0.79
C ARG A 310 6.24 -8.28 0.08
N ALA A 311 5.19 -8.95 -0.40
CA ALA A 311 4.54 -10.05 0.33
C ALA A 311 5.50 -11.24 0.57
N ASN A 312 6.48 -11.40 -0.33
CA ASN A 312 7.46 -12.47 -0.29
C ASN A 312 8.81 -12.07 0.33
N TYR A 313 8.89 -10.90 0.97
CA TYR A 313 10.11 -10.51 1.68
C TYR A 313 10.28 -11.35 2.93
N ARG A 314 11.52 -11.71 3.23
CA ARG A 314 11.87 -12.49 4.42
C ARG A 314 13.05 -11.86 5.13
N ARG A 315 13.09 -12.07 6.44
CA ARG A 315 14.18 -11.64 7.31
C ARG A 315 14.55 -12.81 8.20
N MET A 316 15.84 -13.07 8.34
CA MET A 316 16.33 -14.20 9.11
C MET A 316 17.47 -13.74 10.02
N LYS A 317 17.32 -13.99 11.31
CA LYS A 317 18.44 -13.90 12.25
C LYS A 317 19.32 -15.12 12.05
N ILE A 318 20.60 -14.90 11.77
CA ILE A 318 21.63 -15.94 11.67
C ILE A 318 21.97 -16.41 13.09
N LYS A 319 22.07 -17.71 13.29
CA LYS A 319 22.26 -18.29 14.63
C LYS A 319 23.53 -19.12 14.77
N SER A 320 24.00 -19.72 13.67
CA SER A 320 25.02 -20.79 13.72
C SER A 320 26.45 -20.31 13.46
N VAL A 321 26.63 -19.02 13.18
CA VAL A 321 27.94 -18.47 12.78
C VAL A 321 28.54 -17.64 13.90
N GLU A 322 29.62 -18.11 14.50
CA GLU A 322 30.46 -17.37 15.46
C GLU A 322 31.46 -16.47 14.71
N GLY A 323 31.91 -15.35 15.30
CA GLY A 323 32.88 -14.42 14.67
C GLY A 323 32.33 -13.54 13.53
N GLN A 324 33.18 -12.91 12.72
CA GLN A 324 32.78 -12.16 11.51
C GLN A 324 33.05 -13.01 10.25
N ASP A 325 32.12 -13.91 9.92
CA ASP A 325 32.16 -14.71 8.70
C ASP A 325 30.88 -14.50 7.88
N ASP A 326 30.95 -13.58 6.92
CA ASP A 326 29.82 -13.24 6.05
C ASP A 326 29.51 -14.37 5.05
N PHE A 327 30.50 -15.18 4.67
CA PHE A 327 30.30 -16.31 3.75
C PHE A 327 29.44 -17.39 4.39
N ALA A 328 29.74 -17.75 5.63
CA ALA A 328 28.93 -18.68 6.40
C ALA A 328 27.50 -18.13 6.65
N CYS A 329 27.34 -16.82 6.77
CA CYS A 329 26.02 -16.19 6.91
C CYS A 329 25.18 -16.30 5.64
N VAL A 330 25.76 -16.04 4.47
CA VAL A 330 25.10 -16.26 3.17
C VAL A 330 24.72 -17.72 3.02
N ALA A 331 25.64 -18.64 3.32
CA ALA A 331 25.40 -20.08 3.26
C ALA A 331 24.23 -20.51 4.17
N GLU A 332 24.18 -20.06 5.44
CA GLU A 332 23.07 -20.34 6.34
C GLU A 332 21.74 -19.78 5.79
N ALA A 333 21.76 -18.56 5.26
CA ALA A 333 20.57 -17.90 4.74
C ALA A 333 19.96 -18.64 3.54
N VAL A 334 20.79 -18.96 2.55
CA VAL A 334 20.41 -19.70 1.34
C VAL A 334 19.86 -21.08 1.72
N ARG A 335 20.59 -21.83 2.56
CA ARG A 335 20.19 -23.16 3.04
C ARG A 335 18.81 -23.11 3.70
N ARG A 336 18.62 -22.21 4.66
CA ARG A 336 17.35 -22.12 5.41
C ARG A 336 16.17 -21.70 4.54
N ARG A 337 16.39 -20.79 3.59
CA ARG A 337 15.35 -20.31 2.68
C ARG A 337 14.85 -21.44 1.79
N TYR A 338 15.75 -22.11 1.08
CA TYR A 338 15.35 -23.11 0.08
C TYR A 338 14.95 -24.45 0.69
N THR A 339 15.57 -24.88 1.80
CA THR A 339 15.06 -26.05 2.55
C THR A 339 13.61 -25.85 2.98
N ARG A 340 13.25 -24.64 3.43
CA ARG A 340 11.87 -24.34 3.79
C ARG A 340 10.92 -24.37 2.58
N VAL A 341 11.32 -23.78 1.45
CA VAL A 341 10.52 -23.81 0.21
C VAL A 341 10.29 -25.24 -0.27
N LEU A 342 11.33 -26.08 -0.27
CA LEU A 342 11.23 -27.49 -0.63
C LEU A 342 10.32 -28.27 0.33
N ASN A 343 10.41 -28.00 1.63
CA ASN A 343 9.55 -28.66 2.63
C ASN A 343 8.09 -28.22 2.52
N GLU A 344 7.83 -26.92 2.32
CA GLU A 344 6.47 -26.39 2.11
C GLU A 344 5.82 -27.02 0.86
N PHE A 345 6.59 -27.22 -0.21
CA PHE A 345 6.14 -27.92 -1.42
C PHE A 345 5.84 -29.41 -1.16
N LYS A 346 6.71 -30.13 -0.44
CA LYS A 346 6.48 -31.54 -0.07
C LYS A 346 5.18 -31.71 0.72
N VAL A 347 4.92 -30.83 1.69
CA VAL A 347 3.69 -30.88 2.51
C VAL A 347 2.43 -30.60 1.69
N GLN A 348 2.51 -29.69 0.71
CA GLN A 348 1.40 -29.46 -0.22
C GLN A 348 1.15 -30.67 -1.13
N GLY A 349 2.21 -31.29 -1.67
CA GLY A 349 2.09 -32.52 -2.46
C GLY A 349 1.49 -33.71 -1.68
N SER A 350 1.78 -33.83 -0.38
CA SER A 350 1.19 -34.87 0.47
C SER A 350 -0.30 -34.68 0.74
N LYS A 351 -0.80 -33.44 0.81
CA LYS A 351 -2.24 -33.15 1.01
C LYS A 351 -3.08 -33.47 -0.22
N PHE A 352 -2.51 -33.39 -1.42
CA PHE A 352 -3.21 -33.74 -2.67
C PHE A 352 -3.31 -35.26 -2.90
N LYS A 353 -2.41 -36.08 -2.34
CA LYS A 353 -2.43 -37.55 -2.54
C LYS A 353 -3.45 -38.32 -1.70
N VAL A 354 -4.13 -37.70 -0.72
CA VAL A 354 -5.08 -38.38 0.19
C VAL A 354 -6.55 -38.26 -0.30
N GLY A 355 -6.78 -37.65 -1.48
CA GLY A 355 -8.14 -37.34 -1.97
C GLY A 355 -8.71 -38.22 -3.10
N GLU A 356 -7.96 -39.16 -3.67
CA GLU A 356 -8.42 -39.93 -4.84
C GLU A 356 -8.27 -41.44 -4.63
N THR A 357 -9.25 -42.02 -3.94
CA THR A 357 -9.61 -43.43 -4.10
C THR A 357 -11.13 -43.56 -4.15
N HIS A 358 -11.73 -43.20 -5.28
CA HIS A 358 -12.95 -43.84 -5.74
C HIS A 358 -12.74 -44.28 -7.18
N GLY A 359 -12.70 -45.60 -7.36
CA GLY A 359 -12.40 -46.25 -8.62
C GLY A 359 -13.46 -46.00 -9.67
N VAL A 360 -13.03 -46.02 -10.93
CA VAL A 360 -13.88 -46.39 -12.06
C VAL A 360 -13.03 -47.24 -12.98
N GLU A 361 -13.60 -48.39 -13.30
CA GLU A 361 -13.08 -49.42 -14.18
C GLU A 361 -12.80 -48.90 -15.60
N SER A 362 -11.80 -49.52 -16.20
CA SER A 362 -11.42 -49.44 -17.60
C SER A 362 -12.57 -49.80 -18.55
N ARG A 363 -12.92 -48.88 -19.45
CA ARG A 363 -13.48 -49.20 -20.77
C ARG A 363 -12.91 -48.26 -21.83
N GLU A 364 -12.14 -48.85 -22.73
CA GLU A 364 -11.74 -48.24 -24.01
C GLU A 364 -12.94 -48.19 -24.96
N SER A 365 -13.07 -47.12 -25.75
CA SER A 365 -13.55 -47.19 -27.13
C SER A 365 -13.37 -45.85 -27.86
N SER A 366 -12.89 -45.99 -29.08
CA SER A 366 -12.58 -45.03 -30.13
C SER A 366 -13.81 -44.30 -30.68
N VAL A 367 -13.62 -43.16 -31.37
CA VAL A 367 -14.04 -42.89 -32.78
C VAL A 367 -13.73 -41.42 -33.17
N GLU A 368 -13.40 -41.27 -34.45
CA GLU A 368 -12.81 -40.18 -35.23
C GLU A 368 -13.62 -38.87 -35.38
N GLY A 369 -12.88 -37.77 -35.60
CA GLY A 369 -12.99 -36.92 -36.81
C GLY A 369 -14.10 -35.86 -36.90
N GLN A 370 -13.73 -34.57 -36.87
CA GLN A 370 -14.01 -33.56 -37.91
C GLN A 370 -13.63 -32.13 -37.46
N GLN A 371 -12.86 -31.43 -38.31
CA GLN A 371 -12.70 -29.97 -38.41
C GLN A 371 -13.33 -29.58 -39.78
N PRO A 372 -13.88 -28.37 -40.04
CA PRO A 372 -13.31 -27.02 -39.80
C PRO A 372 -14.44 -25.94 -39.57
N PRO A 373 -14.36 -24.61 -39.88
CA PRO A 373 -13.25 -23.68 -40.19
C PRO A 373 -13.24 -22.39 -39.31
N ALA A 374 -12.33 -21.47 -39.64
CA ALA A 374 -11.88 -20.32 -38.84
C ALA A 374 -12.57 -18.95 -39.10
N ALA A 375 -12.45 -18.08 -38.08
CA ALA A 375 -12.40 -16.59 -38.04
C ALA A 375 -13.73 -15.77 -38.08
N PRO A 376 -13.83 -14.56 -37.45
CA PRO A 376 -12.72 -13.70 -36.99
C PRO A 376 -12.79 -13.10 -35.56
N LEU A 377 -11.58 -12.97 -35.00
CA LEU A 377 -10.99 -11.91 -34.17
C LEU A 377 -11.91 -10.83 -33.52
N ASP A 378 -12.01 -10.91 -32.19
CA ASP A 378 -12.07 -9.76 -31.27
C ASP A 378 -11.61 -10.22 -29.87
N PRO A 379 -10.37 -9.96 -29.42
CA PRO A 379 -9.92 -10.39 -28.11
C PRO A 379 -10.38 -9.39 -27.05
N ARG A 380 -11.57 -9.64 -26.50
CA ARG A 380 -11.85 -9.34 -25.09
C ARG A 380 -10.73 -9.99 -24.26
N PRO A 381 -10.08 -9.32 -23.29
CA PRO A 381 -9.17 -10.02 -22.40
C PRO A 381 -10.01 -10.94 -21.51
N SER A 382 -10.16 -12.17 -21.97
CA SER A 382 -10.66 -13.28 -21.19
C SER A 382 -9.74 -13.45 -19.99
N THR A 383 -10.34 -13.34 -18.82
CA THR A 383 -9.87 -13.99 -17.61
C THR A 383 -9.48 -15.43 -17.92
N LEU A 384 -8.29 -15.84 -17.45
CA LEU A 384 -7.63 -17.14 -17.62
C LEU A 384 -6.60 -17.17 -18.76
N ASP A 385 -5.37 -16.83 -18.40
CA ASP A 385 -4.24 -17.66 -18.85
C ASP A 385 -3.46 -18.09 -17.59
N SER A 386 -4.11 -18.97 -16.84
CA SER A 386 -3.42 -19.88 -15.93
C SER A 386 -2.97 -21.06 -16.76
N SER A 387 -1.96 -20.88 -17.60
CA SER A 387 -1.22 -22.00 -18.15
C SER A 387 -0.42 -22.63 -17.00
N PRO A 388 -0.68 -23.89 -16.60
CA PRO A 388 0.05 -24.54 -15.53
C PRO A 388 1.39 -25.03 -16.09
N THR A 389 2.38 -24.16 -16.10
CA THR A 389 3.77 -24.51 -16.38
C THR A 389 4.57 -23.90 -15.24
N THR A 390 4.76 -24.56 -14.11
CA THR A 390 5.54 -25.79 -13.90
C THR A 390 5.09 -26.52 -12.63
N LEU A 391 4.96 -27.85 -12.68
CA LEU A 391 4.65 -28.77 -11.57
C LEU A 391 5.80 -28.92 -10.54
N GLY A 392 6.45 -27.81 -10.16
CA GLY A 392 7.64 -27.79 -9.31
C GLY A 392 7.51 -26.84 -8.10
N PRO A 393 8.41 -26.95 -7.11
CA PRO A 393 8.47 -26.01 -6.00
C PRO A 393 8.61 -24.57 -6.51
N PRO A 394 7.99 -23.57 -5.84
CA PRO A 394 8.01 -22.18 -6.27
C PRO A 394 9.42 -21.58 -6.02
N LEU A 395 10.36 -21.92 -6.90
CA LEU A 395 11.73 -21.46 -6.91
C LEU A 395 11.86 -20.15 -7.70
N PRO A 396 12.90 -19.35 -7.44
CA PRO A 396 13.22 -18.19 -8.27
C PRO A 396 13.91 -18.62 -9.58
N ASP A 397 13.77 -17.79 -10.61
CA ASP A 397 14.44 -17.94 -11.91
C ASP A 397 15.86 -17.35 -11.88
N LEU A 398 16.14 -16.47 -10.92
CA LEU A 398 17.45 -15.85 -10.69
C LEU A 398 17.64 -15.52 -9.21
N ILE A 399 18.83 -15.82 -8.69
CA ILE A 399 19.26 -15.44 -7.34
C ILE A 399 20.35 -14.38 -7.44
N VAL A 400 20.20 -13.28 -6.70
CA VAL A 400 21.18 -12.20 -6.61
C VAL A 400 21.73 -12.13 -5.20
N ILE A 401 23.04 -12.29 -5.04
CA ILE A 401 23.75 -12.14 -3.77
C ILE A 401 24.42 -10.77 -3.76
N ASP A 402 24.13 -9.94 -2.76
CA ASP A 402 24.79 -8.65 -2.57
C ASP A 402 26.18 -8.85 -1.97
N GLY A 403 27.13 -9.19 -2.85
CA GLY A 403 28.53 -9.38 -2.51
C GLY A 403 29.36 -9.99 -3.63
N GLY A 404 30.67 -10.01 -3.41
CA GLY A 404 31.64 -10.46 -4.39
C GLY A 404 31.73 -11.98 -4.53
N LYS A 405 32.77 -12.42 -5.26
CA LYS A 405 33.02 -13.82 -5.65
C LYS A 405 32.99 -14.83 -4.49
N GLY A 406 33.47 -14.45 -3.30
CA GLY A 406 33.47 -15.34 -2.12
C GLY A 406 32.07 -15.66 -1.61
N GLN A 407 31.18 -14.65 -1.54
CA GLN A 407 29.80 -14.84 -1.09
C GLN A 407 28.97 -15.61 -2.13
N LEU A 408 29.20 -15.33 -3.41
CA LEU A 408 28.62 -16.09 -4.52
C LEU A 408 29.02 -17.58 -4.44
N GLY A 409 30.30 -17.87 -4.21
CA GLY A 409 30.79 -19.25 -4.06
C GLY A 409 30.13 -19.99 -2.91
N ALA A 410 29.98 -19.35 -1.76
CA ALA A 410 29.30 -19.91 -0.59
C ALA A 410 27.82 -20.23 -0.88
N ALA A 411 27.11 -19.33 -1.56
CA ALA A 411 25.73 -19.56 -1.99
C ALA A 411 25.61 -20.74 -2.97
N CYS A 412 26.50 -20.81 -3.97
CA CYS A 412 26.50 -21.88 -4.97
C CYS A 412 26.77 -23.25 -4.36
N ALA A 413 27.71 -23.34 -3.42
CA ALA A 413 28.03 -24.58 -2.71
C ALA A 413 26.81 -25.14 -1.94
N GLU A 414 26.03 -24.25 -1.31
CA GLU A 414 24.82 -24.66 -0.58
C GLU A 414 23.65 -25.03 -1.49
N LEU A 415 23.47 -24.31 -2.60
CA LEU A 415 22.48 -24.69 -3.61
C LEU A 415 22.81 -26.05 -4.24
N GLY A 416 24.10 -26.35 -4.47
CA GLY A 416 24.55 -27.67 -4.92
C GLY A 416 24.17 -28.79 -3.95
N LYS A 417 24.38 -28.59 -2.65
CA LYS A 417 23.99 -29.57 -1.60
C LYS A 417 22.48 -29.83 -1.55
N LEU A 418 21.67 -28.84 -1.94
CA LEU A 418 20.20 -28.94 -1.99
C LEU A 418 19.67 -29.51 -3.32
N GLY A 419 20.55 -29.84 -4.28
CA GLY A 419 20.15 -30.29 -5.61
C GLY A 419 19.54 -29.16 -6.47
N LEU A 420 19.84 -27.90 -6.15
CA LEU A 420 19.32 -26.70 -6.84
C LEU A 420 20.37 -26.00 -7.70
N SER A 421 21.39 -26.73 -8.17
CA SER A 421 22.46 -26.20 -9.01
C SER A 421 21.99 -25.66 -10.38
N GLY A 422 20.77 -26.01 -10.80
CA GLY A 422 20.17 -25.51 -12.06
C GLY A 422 19.64 -24.08 -12.00
N ILE A 423 19.58 -23.45 -10.81
CA ILE A 423 19.11 -22.07 -10.68
C ILE A 423 20.27 -21.10 -10.96
N PRO A 424 20.13 -20.15 -11.89
CA PRO A 424 21.11 -19.09 -12.10
C PRO A 424 21.34 -18.25 -10.84
N VAL A 425 22.60 -18.06 -10.45
CA VAL A 425 23.01 -17.23 -9.32
C VAL A 425 24.05 -16.21 -9.78
N ILE A 426 23.92 -14.96 -9.36
CA ILE A 426 24.90 -13.92 -9.60
C ILE A 426 25.30 -13.22 -8.31
N GLY A 427 26.55 -12.80 -8.23
CA GLY A 427 27.03 -11.89 -7.19
C GLY A 427 27.05 -10.47 -7.75
N LEU A 428 26.57 -9.49 -6.99
CA LEU A 428 26.66 -8.09 -7.36
C LEU A 428 27.56 -7.38 -6.35
N ALA A 429 28.74 -6.95 -6.78
CA ALA A 429 29.64 -6.22 -5.90
C ALA A 429 29.26 -4.73 -5.78
N LYS A 430 29.50 -4.18 -4.60
CA LYS A 430 29.18 -2.79 -4.25
C LYS A 430 30.05 -1.76 -4.97
N GLU A 431 31.28 -2.14 -5.32
CA GLU A 431 32.21 -1.30 -6.08
C GLU A 431 32.01 -1.55 -7.58
N PHE A 432 31.70 -0.50 -8.34
CA PHE A 432 31.49 -0.51 -9.79
C PHE A 432 30.34 -1.38 -10.34
N GLU A 433 29.46 -1.91 -9.48
CA GLU A 433 28.31 -2.75 -9.87
C GLU A 433 28.72 -3.97 -10.71
N GLU A 434 29.87 -4.54 -10.36
CA GLU A 434 30.43 -5.70 -11.05
C GLU A 434 29.56 -6.94 -10.83
N ILE A 435 29.20 -7.60 -11.93
CA ILE A 435 28.38 -8.81 -11.91
C ILE A 435 29.31 -10.01 -11.97
N PHE A 436 29.36 -10.77 -10.88
CA PHE A 436 30.11 -12.02 -10.78
C PHE A 436 29.23 -13.20 -11.16
N ARG A 437 29.74 -14.05 -12.06
CA ARG A 437 29.09 -15.30 -12.49
C ARG A 437 29.85 -16.52 -11.95
N PRO A 438 29.15 -17.61 -11.56
CA PRO A 438 29.80 -18.84 -11.12
C PRO A 438 30.67 -19.42 -12.25
N GLY A 439 31.92 -19.79 -11.93
CA GLY A 439 32.84 -20.40 -12.89
C GLY A 439 33.61 -19.41 -13.78
N GLU A 440 33.29 -18.11 -13.76
CA GLU A 440 34.03 -17.12 -14.53
C GLU A 440 35.06 -16.36 -13.69
N ALA A 441 36.22 -16.06 -14.30
CA ALA A 441 37.30 -15.34 -13.65
C ALA A 441 37.01 -13.84 -13.56
N GLU A 442 36.53 -13.25 -14.66
CA GLU A 442 36.33 -11.81 -14.82
C GLU A 442 34.87 -11.40 -14.54
N PRO A 443 34.65 -10.26 -13.86
CA PRO A 443 33.30 -9.72 -13.67
C PRO A 443 32.74 -9.13 -14.96
N LEU A 444 31.45 -9.32 -15.18
CA LEU A 444 30.72 -8.65 -16.25
C LEU A 444 30.43 -7.21 -15.83
N ARG A 445 30.98 -6.25 -16.59
CA ARG A 445 30.76 -4.81 -16.40
C ARG A 445 29.79 -4.29 -17.47
N LEU A 446 28.66 -3.76 -17.02
CA LEU A 446 27.66 -3.15 -17.91
C LEU A 446 27.83 -1.63 -17.95
N LYS A 447 27.42 -1.03 -19.06
CA LYS A 447 27.37 0.43 -19.15
C LYS A 447 26.32 1.01 -18.18
N PRO A 448 26.55 2.18 -17.57
CA PRO A 448 25.63 2.79 -16.59
C PRO A 448 24.20 3.04 -17.10
N ASP A 449 24.03 3.19 -18.41
CA ASP A 449 22.76 3.42 -19.09
C ASP A 449 21.97 2.14 -19.36
N ASN A 450 22.58 0.97 -19.22
CA ASN A 450 21.96 -0.33 -19.49
C ASN A 450 20.81 -0.64 -18.52
N ASN A 451 19.67 -1.10 -19.03
CA ASN A 451 18.49 -1.31 -18.19
C ASN A 451 18.60 -2.55 -17.28
N ALA A 452 19.35 -3.57 -17.69
CA ALA A 452 19.66 -4.73 -16.85
C ALA A 452 20.44 -4.31 -15.59
N LEU A 453 21.41 -3.41 -15.75
CA LEU A 453 22.17 -2.85 -14.63
C LEU A 453 21.27 -2.07 -13.68
N LYS A 454 20.39 -1.22 -14.20
CA LYS A 454 19.41 -0.46 -13.40
C LYS A 454 18.46 -1.38 -12.62
N LEU A 455 18.11 -2.54 -13.18
CA LEU A 455 17.29 -3.54 -12.49
C LEU A 455 18.06 -4.21 -11.34
N LEU A 456 19.32 -4.60 -11.57
CA LEU A 456 20.18 -5.18 -10.55
C LEU A 456 20.46 -4.20 -9.40
N GLN A 457 20.73 -2.94 -9.72
CA GLN A 457 20.86 -1.86 -8.73
C GLN A 457 19.60 -1.74 -7.88
N ARG A 458 18.41 -1.73 -8.49
CA ARG A 458 17.13 -1.67 -7.76
C ARG A 458 16.94 -2.86 -6.82
N ILE A 459 17.30 -4.06 -7.25
CA ILE A 459 17.22 -5.26 -6.40
C ILE A 459 18.14 -5.09 -5.19
N ARG A 460 19.38 -4.64 -5.40
CA ARG A 460 20.35 -4.41 -4.34
C ARG A 460 19.91 -3.32 -3.38
N ASP A 461 19.49 -2.17 -3.88
CA ASP A 461 19.07 -1.04 -3.06
C ASP A 461 17.82 -1.39 -2.24
N GLU A 462 16.92 -2.19 -2.80
CA GLU A 462 15.76 -2.71 -2.06
C GLU A 462 16.18 -3.69 -0.96
N SER A 463 17.15 -4.58 -1.22
CA SER A 463 17.77 -5.46 -0.21
C SER A 463 18.40 -4.64 0.92
N HIS A 464 19.25 -3.69 0.58
CA HIS A 464 19.86 -2.74 1.52
C HIS A 464 18.81 -1.94 2.30
N ARG A 465 17.74 -1.47 1.64
CA ARG A 465 16.67 -0.69 2.28
C ARG A 465 15.94 -1.53 3.34
N VAL A 466 15.61 -2.78 3.00
CA VAL A 466 14.95 -3.71 3.91
C VAL A 466 15.84 -4.00 5.11
N ALA A 467 17.14 -4.24 4.88
CA ALA A 467 18.11 -4.47 5.94
C ALA A 467 18.28 -3.25 6.85
N ASN A 468 18.52 -2.07 6.28
CA ASN A 468 18.70 -0.82 7.02
C ASN A 468 17.46 -0.44 7.83
N SER A 469 16.25 -0.64 7.28
CA SER A 469 15.00 -0.36 8.01
C SER A 469 14.86 -1.25 9.24
N TYR A 470 15.27 -2.51 9.15
CA TYR A 470 15.24 -3.44 10.26
C TYR A 470 16.31 -3.11 11.30
N ASN A 471 17.51 -2.76 10.85
CA ASN A 471 18.61 -2.33 11.73
C ASN A 471 18.23 -1.07 12.50
N ALA A 472 17.56 -0.11 11.86
CA ALA A 472 17.03 1.08 12.52
C ALA A 472 15.97 0.71 13.57
N GLN A 473 15.03 -0.19 13.27
CA GLN A 473 14.04 -0.68 14.23
C GLN A 473 14.68 -1.40 15.42
N LEU A 474 15.69 -2.23 15.18
CA LEU A 474 16.42 -2.94 16.24
C LEU A 474 17.26 -1.99 17.10
N ARG A 475 17.90 -0.98 16.51
CA ARG A 475 18.62 0.07 17.25
C ARG A 475 17.68 0.90 18.11
N LEU A 476 16.54 1.32 17.57
CA LEU A 476 15.48 2.01 18.34
C LEU A 476 15.02 1.15 19.52
N ARG A 477 14.82 -0.15 19.28
CA ARG A 477 14.44 -1.09 20.33
C ARG A 477 15.54 -1.23 21.40
N LYS A 478 16.82 -1.43 21.02
CA LYS A 478 17.94 -1.50 21.96
C LYS A 478 18.15 -0.21 22.75
N ILE A 479 18.10 0.96 22.11
CA ILE A 479 18.18 2.27 22.78
C ILE A 479 17.03 2.38 23.78
N SER A 480 15.82 2.01 23.37
CA SER A 480 14.67 2.03 24.25
C SER A 480 14.82 1.05 25.44
N GLU A 481 15.34 -0.15 25.20
CA GLU A 481 15.62 -1.15 26.24
C GLU A 481 16.77 -0.72 27.17
N SER A 482 17.73 0.07 26.69
CA SER A 482 18.83 0.65 27.48
C SER A 482 18.39 1.81 28.36
N ILE A 483 17.37 2.60 27.96
CA ILE A 483 16.79 3.65 28.81
C ILE A 483 16.24 3.05 30.10
N LEU A 484 15.70 1.82 30.02
CA LEU A 484 15.24 1.11 31.21
C LEU A 484 16.38 0.76 32.14
N ASP A 485 17.60 0.50 31.66
CA ASP A 485 18.75 0.14 32.51
C ASP A 485 19.24 1.31 33.38
N GLU A 486 18.92 2.55 32.99
CA GLU A 486 19.27 3.75 33.74
C GLU A 486 18.25 4.08 34.86
N PHE A 487 17.17 3.31 34.99
CA PHE A 487 16.20 3.51 36.07
C PHE A 487 16.71 2.94 37.41
N PRO A 488 16.80 3.74 38.48
CA PRO A 488 17.30 3.28 39.77
C PRO A 488 16.47 2.09 40.30
N GLY A 489 17.13 0.97 40.63
CA GLY A 489 16.49 -0.19 41.23
C GLY A 489 15.81 -1.16 40.25
N ILE A 490 16.01 -1.02 38.94
CA ILE A 490 15.55 -2.00 37.95
C ILE A 490 16.55 -3.15 37.79
N GLY A 491 16.18 -4.35 38.23
CA GLY A 491 16.95 -5.56 37.94
C GLY A 491 16.52 -6.20 36.61
N ASP A 492 17.33 -7.10 36.07
CA ASP A 492 17.05 -7.84 34.81
C ASP A 492 15.68 -8.55 34.84
N ALA A 493 15.31 -9.11 35.99
CA ALA A 493 14.01 -9.78 36.17
C ALA A 493 12.82 -8.81 36.05
N ARG A 494 12.94 -7.60 36.61
CA ARG A 494 11.89 -6.56 36.56
C ARG A 494 11.80 -5.96 35.16
N LYS A 495 12.94 -5.73 34.50
CA LYS A 495 13.02 -5.29 33.10
C LYS A 495 12.35 -6.30 32.16
N ALA A 496 12.67 -7.57 32.31
CA ALA A 496 12.06 -8.63 31.50
C ALA A 496 10.54 -8.72 31.70
N ALA A 497 10.05 -8.56 32.93
CA ALA A 497 8.61 -8.56 33.23
C ALA A 497 7.87 -7.38 32.54
N LEU A 498 8.43 -6.18 32.58
CA LEU A 498 7.89 -5.01 31.87
C LEU A 498 7.87 -5.20 30.35
N LEU A 499 8.98 -5.68 29.77
CA LEU A 499 9.09 -5.91 28.34
C LEU A 499 8.20 -7.07 27.88
N LYS A 500 7.96 -8.08 28.72
CA LYS A 500 7.04 -9.17 28.43
C LYS A 500 5.59 -8.71 28.41
N LYS A 501 5.19 -7.81 29.32
CA LYS A 501 3.82 -7.29 29.40
C LYS A 501 3.52 -6.22 28.34
N PHE A 502 4.40 -5.25 28.17
CA PHE A 502 4.16 -4.09 27.30
C PHE A 502 4.82 -4.20 25.92
N GLY A 503 5.80 -5.09 25.74
CA GLY A 503 6.48 -5.36 24.48
C GLY A 503 7.52 -4.31 24.04
N SER A 504 7.29 -3.03 24.33
CA SER A 504 8.20 -1.92 23.98
C SER A 504 8.09 -0.77 24.98
N VAL A 505 9.15 0.03 25.11
CA VAL A 505 9.17 1.19 26.01
C VAL A 505 8.21 2.29 25.56
N GLN A 506 7.92 2.41 24.25
CA GLN A 506 6.88 3.34 23.75
C GLN A 506 5.48 2.96 24.27
N ARG A 507 5.15 1.67 24.31
CA ARG A 507 3.87 1.22 24.90
C ARG A 507 3.86 1.37 26.42
N LEU A 508 5.00 1.14 27.08
CA LEU A 508 5.15 1.39 28.50
C LEU A 508 4.96 2.87 28.85
N ARG A 509 5.37 3.81 27.99
CA ARG A 509 5.12 5.25 28.15
C ARG A 509 3.63 5.61 28.12
N LEU A 510 2.87 4.94 27.27
CA LEU A 510 1.42 5.17 27.12
C LEU A 510 0.59 4.48 28.21
N ALA A 511 1.16 3.49 28.91
CA ALA A 511 0.47 2.73 29.95
C ALA A 511 0.12 3.58 31.17
N THR A 512 -0.99 3.28 31.83
CA THR A 512 -1.38 3.96 33.09
C THR A 512 -0.51 3.49 34.26
N VAL A 513 -0.45 4.28 35.34
CA VAL A 513 0.31 3.88 36.55
C VAL A 513 -0.21 2.56 37.12
N GLU A 514 -1.52 2.34 37.03
CA GLU A 514 -2.20 1.12 37.47
C GLU A 514 -1.78 -0.11 36.63
N GLU A 515 -1.68 0.04 35.31
CA GLU A 515 -1.24 -1.04 34.43
C GLU A 515 0.21 -1.46 34.69
N ILE A 516 1.07 -0.48 35.00
CA ILE A 516 2.48 -0.67 35.36
C ILE A 516 2.60 -1.32 36.74
N ALA A 517 1.78 -0.89 37.72
CA ALA A 517 1.72 -1.47 39.06
C ALA A 517 1.18 -2.92 39.07
N ALA A 518 0.42 -3.31 38.04
CA ALA A 518 -0.02 -4.69 37.85
C ALA A 518 1.08 -5.60 37.27
N VAL A 519 2.34 -5.17 37.20
CA VAL A 519 3.48 -6.00 36.78
C VAL A 519 4.14 -6.60 38.02
N PRO A 520 4.45 -7.91 38.05
CA PRO A 520 5.15 -8.52 39.18
C PRO A 520 6.46 -7.78 39.50
N GLY A 521 6.59 -7.29 40.74
CA GLY A 521 7.75 -6.53 41.21
C GLY A 521 7.68 -5.02 41.07
N PHE A 522 6.57 -4.45 40.55
CA PHE A 522 6.31 -3.01 40.56
C PHE A 522 5.12 -2.68 41.47
N GLY A 523 5.38 -2.09 42.64
CA GLY A 523 4.32 -1.51 43.47
C GLY A 523 3.85 -0.15 42.95
N GLY A 524 2.78 0.41 43.54
CA GLY A 524 2.23 1.70 43.11
C GLY A 524 3.23 2.87 43.12
N LYS A 525 4.16 2.90 44.08
CA LYS A 525 5.23 3.92 44.16
C LYS A 525 6.26 3.77 43.02
N ALA A 526 6.78 2.57 42.81
CA ALA A 526 7.76 2.29 41.75
C ALA A 526 7.17 2.50 40.34
N ALA A 527 5.88 2.21 40.16
CA ALA A 527 5.18 2.48 38.91
C ALA A 527 5.05 3.98 38.61
N ALA A 528 4.78 4.80 39.62
CA ALA A 528 4.71 6.25 39.50
C ALA A 528 6.10 6.85 39.18
N GLU A 529 7.14 6.41 39.88
CA GLU A 529 8.53 6.84 39.64
C GLU A 529 9.01 6.48 38.23
N LEU A 530 8.73 5.26 37.77
CA LEU A 530 9.07 4.82 36.42
C LEU A 530 8.35 5.67 35.36
N LYS A 531 7.07 6.00 35.58
CA LYS A 531 6.31 6.84 34.65
C LYS A 531 6.87 8.26 34.58
N THR A 532 7.21 8.85 35.72
CA THR A 532 7.86 10.17 35.80
C THR A 532 9.22 10.16 35.11
N PHE A 533 10.03 9.12 35.33
CA PHE A 533 11.33 8.94 34.68
C PHE A 533 11.23 8.82 33.15
N LEU A 534 10.23 8.09 32.65
CA LEU A 534 10.00 7.95 31.22
C LEU A 534 9.49 9.25 30.56
N LEU A 535 8.68 10.04 31.27
CA LEU A 535 8.18 11.34 30.82
C LEU A 535 9.30 12.39 30.75
N ALA A 536 10.19 12.44 31.75
CA ALA A 536 11.31 13.39 31.81
C ALA A 536 12.31 13.24 30.65
N ARG A 537 12.36 12.07 29.99
CA ARG A 537 13.27 11.75 28.89
C ARG A 537 12.58 11.67 27.51
N SER A 538 11.37 12.21 27.40
CA SER A 538 10.62 12.24 26.14
C SER A 538 10.89 13.54 25.38
N GLY A 539 11.34 13.44 24.12
CA GLY A 539 11.47 14.58 23.22
C GLY A 539 10.11 15.12 22.75
N PRO A 540 10.04 16.36 22.22
CA PRO A 540 8.79 17.10 21.96
C PRO A 540 7.84 16.51 20.88
N GLY A 541 8.10 15.31 20.36
CA GLY A 541 7.29 14.67 19.32
C GLY A 541 6.34 13.55 19.78
N ASP A 542 6.31 13.21 21.07
CA ASP A 542 5.65 11.99 21.59
C ASP A 542 4.42 12.28 22.49
N GLN A 543 3.84 13.48 22.46
CA GLN A 543 2.63 13.77 23.23
C GLN A 543 1.38 13.08 22.63
N PRO A 544 0.55 12.39 23.44
CA PRO A 544 -0.68 11.78 22.96
C PRO A 544 -1.69 12.86 22.54
N LEU A 545 -2.35 12.64 21.40
CA LEU A 545 -3.59 13.35 21.06
C LEU A 545 -4.61 13.09 22.18
N SER A 546 -5.07 14.18 22.80
CA SER A 546 -6.11 14.17 23.82
C SER A 546 -7.35 13.42 23.31
N PRO A 547 -7.96 12.52 24.12
CA PRO A 547 -9.28 12.02 23.80
C PRO A 547 -10.27 13.19 23.86
N GLY A 548 -10.95 13.45 22.75
CA GLY A 548 -11.82 14.61 22.58
C GLY A 548 -13.01 14.64 23.53
N ALA A 549 -13.38 15.87 23.88
CA ALA A 549 -14.75 16.28 24.17
C ALA A 549 -15.61 16.21 22.89
#